data_AF-A0A0N0KEI6-F1
#
_entry.id   AF-A0A0N0KEI6-F1
#
_cell.length_a   1.000
_cell.length_b   1.000
_cell.length_c   1.000
_cell.angle_alpha   90.00
_cell.angle_beta   90.00
_cell.angle_gamma   90.00
#
_symmetry.space_group_name_H-M   'P 1'
#
loop_
_entity.id
_entity.type
_entity.pdbx_description
1 polymer ?
#
loop_
_entity_poly.entity_id
_entity_poly.type
_entity_poly.pdbx_seq_one_letter_code
_entity_poly.pdbx_strand_id
1 'polypeptide(L)'
;MKIRNVVHKGLRRFIEVDDESGLQPAVVAKVRRIVSFLQDMEREDELRTVASWKAHMLTGDRKGTWSLFVTKNWRMTFRIDRDEIEIIDLDYEDYH
;
A
#
# COMPACT_ATOMS: atom_id res chain seq x y z
N MET A 1 9.71 6.17 0.30
CA MET A 1 10.42 5.15 -0.51
C MET A 1 9.91 5.19 -1.94
N LYS A 2 10.75 4.88 -2.93
CA LYS A 2 10.28 4.80 -4.32
C LYS A 2 9.37 3.57 -4.51
N ILE A 3 8.24 3.75 -5.18
CA ILE A 3 7.35 2.66 -5.61
C ILE A 3 7.83 2.18 -6.97
N ARG A 4 8.37 0.96 -7.05
CA ARG A 4 8.90 0.37 -8.28
C ARG A 4 7.79 -0.10 -9.21
N ASN A 5 6.78 -0.78 -8.66
CA ASN A 5 5.69 -1.34 -9.43
C ASN A 5 4.38 -1.39 -8.61
N VAL A 6 3.26 -1.37 -9.33
CA VAL A 6 1.91 -1.44 -8.78
C VAL A 6 1.14 -2.53 -9.53
N VAL A 7 0.67 -3.55 -8.80
CA VAL A 7 -0.07 -4.70 -9.33
C VAL A 7 -1.51 -4.30 -9.66
N HIS A 8 -2.17 -3.58 -8.75
CA HIS A 8 -3.55 -3.16 -8.95
C HIS A 8 -3.65 -2.06 -10.02
N LYS A 9 -4.34 -2.36 -11.14
CA LYS A 9 -4.45 -1.44 -12.29
C LYS A 9 -5.08 -0.08 -11.94
N GLY A 10 -6.11 -0.06 -11.08
CA GLY A 10 -6.77 1.18 -10.64
C GLY A 10 -5.85 2.07 -9.80
N LEU A 11 -5.34 1.55 -8.68
CA LEU A 11 -4.26 2.18 -7.91
C LEU A 11 -3.08 2.67 -8.76
N ARG A 12 -2.63 1.91 -9.76
CA ARG A 12 -1.55 2.37 -10.65
C ARG A 12 -1.93 3.66 -11.39
N ARG A 13 -3.11 3.71 -12.02
CA ARG A 13 -3.59 4.93 -12.69
C ARG A 13 -3.77 6.09 -11.72
N PHE A 14 -4.25 5.79 -10.52
CA PHE A 14 -4.37 6.79 -9.45
C PHE A 14 -3.02 7.41 -9.08
N ILE A 15 -1.95 6.60 -8.99
CA ILE A 15 -0.61 7.08 -8.67
C ILE A 15 0.03 7.84 -9.84
N GLU A 16 -0.14 7.34 -11.07
CA GLU A 16 0.55 7.89 -12.25
C GLU A 16 -0.11 9.14 -12.82
N VAL A 17 -1.44 9.21 -12.84
CA VAL A 17 -2.20 10.25 -13.56
C VAL A 17 -3.39 10.81 -12.77
N ASP A 18 -3.45 10.54 -11.47
CA ASP A 18 -4.52 11.00 -10.57
C ASP A 18 -5.94 10.52 -10.95
N ASP A 19 -6.02 9.39 -11.66
CA ASP A 19 -7.29 8.78 -12.07
C ASP A 19 -7.88 7.91 -10.94
N GLU A 20 -8.93 8.43 -10.32
CA GLU A 20 -9.64 7.81 -9.20
C GLU A 20 -10.65 6.73 -9.62
N SER A 21 -10.94 6.58 -10.92
CA SER A 21 -12.04 5.74 -11.41
C SER A 21 -11.85 4.24 -11.13
N GLY A 22 -10.62 3.84 -10.81
CA GLY A 22 -10.26 2.46 -10.46
C GLY A 22 -10.33 2.15 -8.96
N LEU A 23 -10.80 3.09 -8.13
CA LEU A 23 -10.90 2.95 -6.68
C LEU A 23 -12.34 3.21 -6.21
N GLN A 24 -12.68 2.76 -5.00
CA GLN A 24 -13.96 3.11 -4.40
C GLN A 24 -13.94 4.59 -3.96
N PRO A 25 -14.93 5.41 -4.35
CA PRO A 25 -14.93 6.85 -4.01
C PRO A 25 -14.75 7.13 -2.51
N ALA A 26 -15.37 6.29 -1.66
CA ALA A 26 -15.30 6.42 -0.20
C ALA A 26 -13.89 6.24 0.39
N VAL A 27 -12.95 5.60 -0.32
CA VAL A 27 -11.60 5.32 0.19
C VAL A 27 -10.51 6.16 -0.46
N VAL A 28 -10.82 6.88 -1.55
CA VAL A 28 -9.83 7.66 -2.33
C VAL A 28 -8.96 8.53 -1.44
N ALA A 29 -9.58 9.34 -0.57
CA ALA A 29 -8.83 10.23 0.33
C ALA A 29 -7.89 9.48 1.29
N LYS A 30 -8.27 8.27 1.71
CA LYS A 30 -7.42 7.42 2.57
C LYS A 30 -6.30 6.77 1.75
N VAL A 31 -6.61 6.25 0.57
CA VAL A 31 -5.62 5.66 -0.35
C VAL A 31 -4.56 6.69 -0.72
N ARG A 32 -4.96 7.94 -1.03
CA ARG A 32 -4.05 9.06 -1.27
C ARG A 32 -3.07 9.26 -0.12
N ARG A 33 -3.57 9.34 1.12
CA ARG A 33 -2.73 9.51 2.31
C ARG A 33 -1.75 8.35 2.51
N ILE A 34 -2.17 7.11 2.26
CA ILE A 34 -1.29 5.95 2.36
C ILE A 34 -0.20 6.04 1.28
N VAL A 35 -0.56 6.28 0.02
CA VAL A 35 0.41 6.40 -1.08
C VAL A 35 1.43 7.51 -0.80
N SER A 36 0.99 8.71 -0.40
CA SER A 36 1.91 9.81 -0.08
C SER A 36 2.86 9.42 1.05
N PHE A 37 2.35 8.81 2.12
CA PHE A 37 3.19 8.32 3.21
C PHE A 37 4.22 7.28 2.73
N LEU A 38 3.81 6.33 1.89
CA LEU A 38 4.71 5.31 1.34
C LEU A 38 5.83 5.92 0.49
N GLN A 39 5.52 7.00 -0.24
CA GLN A 39 6.50 7.76 -1.02
C GLN A 39 7.46 8.56 -0.13
N ASP A 40 6.99 9.06 1.00
CA ASP A 40 7.78 9.92 1.90
C ASP A 40 8.59 9.14 2.95
N MET A 41 8.14 7.95 3.39
CA MET A 41 8.82 7.19 4.44
C MET A 41 10.23 6.75 4.05
N GLU A 42 11.14 6.65 5.01
CA GLU A 42 12.52 6.21 4.81
C GLU A 42 12.76 4.77 5.30
N ARG A 43 11.96 4.31 6.29
CA ARG A 43 12.14 3.01 6.95
C ARG A 43 10.81 2.27 7.13
N GLU A 44 10.88 0.94 7.08
CA GLU A 44 9.69 0.08 7.22
C GLU A 44 8.99 0.20 8.59
N ASP A 45 9.72 0.55 9.65
CA ASP A 45 9.16 0.70 10.99
C ASP A 45 8.21 1.90 11.11
N GLU A 46 8.34 2.89 10.24
CA GLU A 46 7.46 4.07 10.20
C GLU A 46 6.00 3.71 9.90
N LEU A 47 5.77 2.61 9.17
CA LEU A 47 4.42 2.10 8.88
C LEU A 47 3.58 1.89 10.14
N ARG A 48 4.23 1.60 11.28
CA ARG A 48 3.55 1.37 12.56
C ARG A 48 3.21 2.66 13.31
N THR A 49 3.74 3.81 12.90
CA THR A 49 3.41 5.11 13.52
C THR A 49 1.95 5.51 13.31
N VAL A 50 1.33 5.03 12.22
CA VAL A 50 -0.07 5.30 11.91
C VAL A 50 -0.95 4.13 12.38
N ALA A 51 -1.34 4.18 13.66
CA ALA A 51 -2.10 3.11 14.31
C ALA A 51 -3.40 2.73 13.56
N SER A 52 -4.06 3.68 12.91
CA SER A 52 -5.31 3.44 12.17
C SER A 52 -5.15 2.53 10.94
N TRP A 53 -3.92 2.35 10.45
CA TRP A 53 -3.62 1.44 9.34
C TRP A 53 -3.30 0.02 9.81
N LYS A 54 -3.18 -0.23 11.11
CA LYS A 54 -2.98 -1.59 11.67
C LYS A 54 -1.88 -2.37 10.94
N ALA A 55 -0.76 -1.69 10.66
CA ALA A 55 0.32 -2.25 9.84
C ALA A 55 0.90 -3.52 10.46
N HIS A 56 0.95 -4.59 9.65
CA HIS A 56 1.56 -5.85 10.05
C HIS A 56 2.12 -6.58 8.83
N MET A 57 3.10 -7.45 9.08
CA MET A 57 3.58 -8.39 8.07
C MET A 57 2.64 -9.60 8.03
N LEU A 58 2.34 -10.05 6.81
CA LEU A 58 1.66 -11.31 6.57
C LEU A 58 2.58 -12.50 6.91
N THR A 59 1.96 -13.65 7.16
CA THR A 59 2.62 -14.91 7.50
C THR A 59 2.31 -15.98 6.44
N GLY A 60 2.89 -17.17 6.59
CA GLY A 60 2.70 -18.28 5.62
C GLY A 60 3.33 -17.97 4.26
N ASP A 61 2.60 -18.30 3.19
CA ASP A 61 3.08 -18.16 1.80
C ASP A 61 3.33 -16.71 1.37
N ARG A 62 2.79 -15.74 2.12
CA ARG A 62 2.97 -14.30 1.86
C ARG A 62 3.93 -13.64 2.86
N LYS A 63 4.73 -14.43 3.58
CA LYS A 63 5.72 -13.92 4.55
C LYS A 63 6.62 -12.85 3.91
N GLY A 64 6.77 -11.73 4.61
CA GLY A 64 7.54 -10.57 4.11
C GLY A 64 6.71 -9.54 3.35
N THR A 65 5.41 -9.79 3.15
CA THR A 65 4.46 -8.80 2.63
C THR A 65 3.89 -7.97 3.76
N TRP A 66 3.92 -6.65 3.63
CA TRP A 66 3.19 -5.73 4.49
C TRP A 66 1.72 -5.67 4.12
N SER A 67 0.86 -5.51 5.13
CA SER A 67 -0.58 -5.29 4.98
C SER A 67 -1.02 -4.08 5.79
N LEU A 68 -1.66 -3.14 5.11
CA LEU A 68 -2.27 -1.95 5.68
C LEU A 68 -3.79 -2.02 5.55
N PHE A 69 -4.48 -1.71 6.65
CA PHE A 69 -5.93 -1.64 6.72
C PHE A 69 -6.47 -0.41 5.98
N VAL A 70 -7.25 -0.64 4.91
CA VAL A 70 -8.00 0.42 4.20
C VAL A 70 -9.42 0.47 4.73
N THR A 71 -10.19 -0.61 4.59
CA THR A 71 -11.56 -0.76 5.12
C THR A 71 -11.75 -2.20 5.62
N LYS A 72 -12.96 -2.56 6.08
CA LYS A 72 -13.27 -3.93 6.52
C LYS A 72 -12.78 -4.97 5.49
N ASN A 73 -13.14 -4.76 4.22
CA ASN A 73 -12.85 -5.69 3.14
C ASN A 73 -11.55 -5.40 2.41
N TRP A 74 -10.96 -4.20 2.52
CA TRP A 74 -9.84 -3.86 1.65
C TRP A 74 -8.52 -3.70 2.40
N ARG A 75 -7.45 -4.20 1.79
CA ARG A 75 -6.07 -4.00 2.23
C ARG A 75 -5.24 -3.36 1.14
N MET A 76 -4.22 -2.63 1.56
CA MET A 76 -3.10 -2.28 0.70
C MET A 76 -1.93 -3.16 1.10
N THR A 77 -1.38 -3.89 0.14
CA THR A 77 -0.31 -4.86 0.38
C THR A 77 0.89 -4.54 -0.49
N PHE A 78 2.09 -4.81 -0.01
CA PHE A 78 3.33 -4.60 -0.75
C PHE A 78 4.50 -5.32 -0.07
N ARG A 79 5.62 -5.45 -0.77
CA ARG A 79 6.90 -5.87 -0.18
C ARG A 79 7.88 -4.69 -0.23
N ILE A 80 8.91 -4.76 0.61
CA ILE A 80 10.04 -3.83 0.57
C ILE A 80 11.26 -4.62 0.10
N ASP A 81 11.81 -4.21 -1.03
CA ASP A 81 13.13 -4.63 -1.48
C ASP A 81 14.16 -3.89 -0.62
N ARG A 82 14.85 -4.62 0.27
CA ARG A 82 15.77 -4.03 1.25
C ARG A 82 17.13 -3.67 0.66
N ASP A 83 17.48 -4.26 -0.48
CA ASP A 83 18.76 -3.98 -1.15
C ASP A 83 18.67 -2.64 -1.88
N GLU A 84 17.52 -2.39 -2.52
CA GLU A 84 17.27 -1.16 -3.30
C GLU A 84 16.47 -0.09 -2.52
N ILE A 85 15.92 -0.43 -1.35
CA ILE A 85 15.07 0.44 -0.50
C ILE A 85 13.82 0.92 -1.29
N GLU A 86 13.17 -0.02 -1.97
CA GLU A 86 12.00 0.26 -2.82
C GLU A 86 10.78 -0.56 -2.41
N ILE A 87 9.59 0.03 -2.60
CA ILE A 87 8.32 -0.68 -2.51
C ILE A 87 8.09 -1.43 -3.82
N ILE A 88 7.83 -2.72 -3.71
CA ILE A 88 7.52 -3.60 -4.84
C ILE A 88 6.18 -4.29 -4.63
N ASP A 89 5.53 -4.65 -5.73
CA ASP A 89 4.28 -5.40 -5.77
C ASP A 89 3.16 -4.70 -4.98
N LEU A 90 3.04 -3.38 -5.13
CA LEU A 90 2.01 -2.61 -4.46
C LEU A 90 0.63 -2.98 -5.00
N ASP A 91 -0.25 -3.46 -4.13
CA ASP A 91 -1.57 -3.96 -4.49
C ASP A 91 -2.67 -3.37 -3.60
N TYR A 92 -3.90 -3.41 -4.10
CA TYR A 92 -5.12 -3.01 -3.41
C TYR A 92 -6.14 -4.14 -3.57
N GLU A 93 -6.26 -4.98 -2.54
CA GLU A 93 -6.92 -6.28 -2.65
C GLU A 93 -8.09 -6.42 -1.66
N ASP A 94 -9.10 -7.20 -2.06
CA ASP A 94 -10.15 -7.66 -1.15
C ASP A 94 -9.56 -8.74 -0.22
N TYR A 95 -9.87 -8.60 1.05
CA TYR A 95 -9.38 -9.40 2.16
C TYR A 95 -10.56 -10.18 2.71
N HIS A 96 -10.95 -11.21 1.96
CA HIS A 96 -11.90 -12.27 2.29
C HIS A 96 -11.43 -13.60 1.71
#